data_AF-A0AAW8E8T3-F1
#
_entry.id   AF-A0AAW8E8T3-F1
#
_cell.length_a   1.000
_cell.length_b   1.000
_cell.length_c   1.000
_cell.angle_alpha   90.00
_cell.angle_beta   90.00
_cell.angle_gamma   90.00
#
_symmetry.space_group_name_H-M   'P 1'
#
loop_
_entity.id
_entity.type
_entity.pdbx_description
1 polymer ?
#
loop_
_entity_poly.entity_id
_entity_poly.type
_entity_poly.pdbx_seq_one_letter_code
_entity_poly.pdbx_strand_id
1 'polypeptide(L)'
;MFDVADARGGQHARAFLGLPGEHGWRGTLVCDDLSGYKACFELGVTEAGCLAHARRKFHELWVNHGSPIGEQALNFFGELYAVAVEREVAELVPEDRRRIRQEKSRKVADALQQWLAGQRQRVPDGSATARAID
;
A
#
# COMPACT_ATOMS: atom_id res chain seq x y z
N MET A 1 23.15 -3.44 1.31
CA MET A 1 23.69 -3.32 -0.06
C MET A 1 22.52 -2.92 -0.94
N PHE A 2 22.68 -1.86 -1.74
CA PHE A 2 21.64 -1.43 -2.69
C PHE A 2 22.07 -1.87 -4.09
N ASP A 3 21.15 -2.43 -4.86
CA ASP A 3 21.34 -2.71 -6.29
C ASP A 3 20.54 -1.67 -7.07
N VAL A 4 21.24 -0.88 -7.89
CA VAL A 4 20.68 0.27 -8.59
C VAL A 4 20.82 0.01 -10.09
N ALA A 5 19.70 0.06 -10.79
CA ALA A 5 19.66 -0.10 -12.24
C ALA A 5 19.39 1.23 -12.94
N ASP A 6 19.93 1.40 -14.14
CA ASP A 6 19.74 2.61 -14.96
C ASP A 6 18.32 2.73 -15.56
N ALA A 7 17.48 1.71 -15.38
CA ALA A 7 16.13 1.67 -15.91
C ALA A 7 15.12 1.05 -14.93
N ARG A 8 13.85 1.40 -15.14
CA ARG A 8 12.69 0.90 -14.36
C ARG A 8 12.08 -0.39 -14.94
N GLY A 9 12.83 -1.10 -15.77
CA GLY A 9 12.37 -2.34 -16.40
C GLY A 9 12.20 -3.47 -15.40
N GLY A 10 11.09 -4.23 -15.49
CA GLY A 10 10.80 -5.32 -14.56
C GLY A 10 11.86 -6.43 -14.54
N GLN A 11 12.71 -6.54 -15.57
CA GLN A 11 13.83 -7.47 -15.60
C GLN A 11 14.82 -7.24 -14.45
N HIS A 12 15.02 -5.99 -14.01
CA HIS A 12 15.95 -5.68 -12.93
C HIS A 12 15.41 -6.17 -11.59
N ALA A 13 14.12 -5.95 -11.33
CA ALA A 13 13.46 -6.48 -10.13
C ALA A 13 13.51 -8.02 -10.10
N ARG A 14 13.25 -8.67 -11.23
CA ARG A 14 13.32 -10.14 -11.34
C ARG A 14 14.75 -10.66 -11.14
N ALA A 15 15.74 -10.06 -11.78
CA ALA A 15 17.13 -10.45 -11.63
C ALA A 15 17.60 -10.32 -10.18
N PHE A 16 17.28 -9.20 -9.52
CA PHE A 16 17.59 -8.97 -8.11
C PHE A 16 16.94 -10.01 -7.19
N LEU A 17 15.68 -10.40 -7.46
CA LEU A 17 14.96 -11.42 -6.70
C LEU A 17 15.30 -12.86 -7.13
N GLY A 18 16.15 -13.05 -8.13
CA GLY A 18 16.51 -14.37 -8.66
C GLY A 18 15.35 -15.10 -9.36
N LEU A 19 14.47 -14.37 -10.07
CA LEU A 19 13.27 -14.91 -10.71
C LEU A 19 13.40 -14.96 -12.25
N PRO A 20 12.97 -16.06 -12.91
CA PRO A 20 12.55 -17.34 -12.30
C PRO A 20 13.75 -18.17 -11.82
N GLY A 21 13.55 -19.00 -10.81
CA GLY A 21 14.59 -19.92 -10.33
C GLY A 21 14.15 -20.71 -9.09
N GLU A 22 14.74 -21.87 -8.86
CA GLU A 22 14.46 -22.71 -7.67
C GLU A 22 14.81 -22.01 -6.35
N HIS A 23 15.77 -21.07 -6.41
CA HIS A 23 16.24 -20.27 -5.27
C HIS A 23 15.71 -18.83 -5.32
N GLY A 24 14.73 -18.55 -6.18
CA GLY A 24 14.12 -17.22 -6.28
C GLY A 24 13.44 -16.82 -4.98
N TRP A 25 13.55 -15.54 -4.62
CA TRP A 25 12.99 -15.03 -3.38
C TRP A 25 11.46 -15.15 -3.37
N ARG A 26 10.92 -15.59 -2.23
CA ARG A 26 9.48 -15.73 -1.99
C ARG A 26 9.13 -15.04 -0.67
N GLY A 27 8.19 -14.12 -0.73
CA GLY A 27 7.75 -13.34 0.43
C GLY A 27 6.86 -12.19 0.02
N THR A 28 6.59 -11.28 0.94
CA THR A 28 5.76 -10.10 0.71
C THR A 28 6.61 -8.91 0.29
N LEU A 29 6.44 -8.45 -0.94
CA LEU A 29 7.13 -7.28 -1.49
C LEU A 29 6.22 -6.06 -1.37
N VAL A 30 6.69 -5.02 -0.67
CA VAL A 30 5.98 -3.74 -0.63
C VAL A 30 6.38 -2.90 -1.84
N CYS A 31 5.43 -2.57 -2.71
CA CYS A 31 5.65 -1.82 -3.94
C CYS A 31 4.66 -0.68 -4.13
N ASP A 32 5.01 0.25 -5.02
CA ASP A 32 4.22 1.42 -5.41
C ASP A 32 3.27 1.16 -6.59
N ASP A 33 3.01 -0.11 -6.91
CA ASP A 33 2.24 -0.57 -8.08
C ASP A 33 2.90 -0.25 -9.44
N LEU A 34 4.22 -0.04 -9.48
CA LEU A 34 4.93 0.00 -10.75
C LEU A 34 4.76 -1.32 -11.51
N SER A 35 4.33 -1.24 -12.78
CA SER A 35 4.04 -2.40 -13.63
C SER A 35 5.20 -3.39 -13.78
N GLY A 36 6.45 -2.94 -13.59
CA GLY A 36 7.65 -3.78 -13.61
C GLY A 36 7.64 -4.92 -12.58
N TYR A 37 6.89 -4.78 -11.48
CA TYR A 37 6.79 -5.81 -10.44
C TYR A 37 5.75 -6.90 -10.74
N LYS A 38 4.80 -6.66 -11.66
CA LYS A 38 3.65 -7.57 -11.89
C LYS A 38 4.10 -8.98 -12.25
N ALA A 39 5.12 -9.10 -13.10
CA ALA A 39 5.70 -10.39 -13.47
C ALA A 39 6.38 -11.10 -12.29
N CYS A 40 6.84 -10.39 -11.24
CA CYS A 40 7.37 -11.04 -10.04
C CYS A 40 6.25 -11.76 -9.27
N PHE A 41 5.03 -11.21 -9.27
CA PHE A 41 3.90 -11.76 -8.53
C PHE A 41 3.41 -13.07 -9.14
N GLU A 42 3.39 -13.15 -10.46
CA GLU A 42 3.12 -14.39 -11.20
C GLU A 42 4.17 -15.49 -10.93
N LEU A 43 5.37 -15.10 -10.48
CA LEU A 43 6.49 -16.00 -10.17
C LEU A 43 6.60 -16.35 -8.67
N GLY A 44 5.57 -16.05 -7.87
CA GLY A 44 5.45 -16.50 -6.48
C GLY A 44 5.80 -15.45 -5.42
N VAL A 45 5.97 -14.18 -5.81
CA VAL A 45 6.06 -13.06 -4.87
C VAL A 45 4.66 -12.60 -4.45
N THR A 46 4.44 -12.38 -3.16
CA THR A 46 3.19 -11.79 -2.66
C THR A 46 3.28 -10.27 -2.74
N GLU A 47 2.33 -9.65 -3.43
CA GLU A 47 2.23 -8.20 -3.50
C GLU A 47 1.68 -7.59 -2.19
N ALA A 48 2.28 -6.48 -1.75
CA ALA A 48 1.71 -5.57 -0.77
C ALA A 48 1.80 -4.13 -1.27
N GLY A 49 0.66 -3.47 -1.43
CA GLY A 49 0.62 -2.06 -1.84
C GLY A 49 1.19 -1.12 -0.78
N CYS A 50 2.00 -0.15 -1.21
CA CYS A 50 2.57 0.86 -0.34
C CYS A 50 1.52 1.91 0.08
N LEU A 51 1.12 1.91 1.35
CA LEU A 51 0.17 2.88 1.91
C LEU A 51 0.62 4.33 1.76
N ALA A 52 1.93 4.60 1.75
CA ALA A 52 2.46 5.96 1.55
C ALA A 52 2.16 6.48 0.13
N HIS A 53 2.25 5.62 -0.89
CA HIS A 53 1.91 5.96 -2.27
C HIS A 53 0.39 6.08 -2.44
N ALA A 54 -0.39 5.16 -1.86
CA ALA A 54 -1.85 5.27 -1.84
C ALA A 54 -2.33 6.60 -1.23
N ARG A 55 -1.81 6.95 -0.04
CA ARG A 55 -2.12 8.23 0.62
C ARG A 55 -1.78 9.45 -0.24
N ARG A 56 -0.67 9.41 -0.99
CA ARG A 56 -0.24 10.53 -1.84
C ARG A 56 -1.29 10.84 -2.92
N LYS A 57 -1.91 9.83 -3.53
CA LYS A 57 -3.00 10.02 -4.50
C LYS A 57 -4.17 10.82 -3.89
N PHE A 58 -4.59 10.48 -2.67
CA PHE A 58 -5.67 11.21 -1.98
C PHE A 58 -5.26 12.61 -1.50
N HIS A 59 -4.00 12.78 -1.10
CA HIS A 59 -3.45 14.09 -0.76
C HIS A 59 -3.47 15.03 -1.96
N GLU A 60 -3.04 14.56 -3.13
CA GLU A 60 -3.09 15.33 -4.38
C GLU A 60 -4.52 15.71 -4.75
N LEU A 61 -5.50 14.80 -4.55
CA LEU A 61 -6.91 15.12 -4.74
C LEU A 61 -7.41 16.24 -3.81
N TRP A 62 -6.98 16.22 -2.55
CA TRP A 62 -7.39 17.23 -1.59
C TRP A 62 -6.73 18.59 -1.89
N VAL A 63 -5.41 18.62 -2.08
CA VAL A 63 -4.68 19.88 -2.32
C VAL A 63 -5.06 20.52 -3.65
N ASN A 64 -5.25 19.73 -4.72
CA ASN A 64 -5.52 20.28 -6.06
C ASN A 64 -7.00 20.55 -6.33
N HIS A 65 -7.92 19.86 -5.64
CA HIS A 65 -9.34 19.91 -5.95
C HIS A 65 -10.26 20.16 -4.75
N GLY A 66 -9.71 20.32 -3.54
CA GLY A 66 -10.51 20.49 -2.31
C GLY A 66 -11.46 19.32 -2.06
N SER A 67 -11.12 18.12 -2.53
CA SER A 67 -12.04 16.99 -2.53
C SER A 67 -12.35 16.52 -1.10
N PRO A 68 -13.64 16.50 -0.67
CA PRO A 68 -14.02 15.95 0.62
C PRO A 68 -13.70 14.45 0.75
N ILE A 69 -13.71 13.73 -0.38
CA ILE A 69 -13.30 12.32 -0.44
C ILE A 69 -11.80 12.19 -0.16
N GLY A 70 -10.98 13.07 -0.74
CA GLY A 70 -9.55 13.11 -0.46
C GLY A 70 -9.27 13.35 1.02
N GLU A 71 -9.91 14.35 1.63
CA GLU A 71 -9.79 14.66 3.06
C GLU A 71 -10.21 13.48 3.95
N GLN A 72 -11.37 12.88 3.68
CA GLN A 72 -11.86 11.74 4.46
C GLN A 72 -10.93 10.52 4.33
N ALA A 73 -10.38 10.26 3.16
CA ALA A 73 -9.38 9.20 2.98
C ALA A 73 -8.11 9.46 3.80
N LEU A 74 -7.63 10.72 3.84
CA LEU A 74 -6.47 11.09 4.65
C LEU A 74 -6.68 10.84 6.14
N ASN A 75 -7.90 11.02 6.66
CA ASN A 75 -8.23 10.71 8.05
C ASN A 75 -8.06 9.21 8.36
N PHE A 76 -8.54 8.32 7.48
CA PHE A 76 -8.32 6.88 7.62
C PHE A 76 -6.82 6.51 7.62
N PHE A 77 -6.02 7.12 6.74
CA PHE A 77 -4.56 6.92 6.76
C PHE A 77 -3.92 7.44 8.04
N GLY A 78 -4.41 8.56 8.57
CA GLY A 78 -4.01 9.10 9.87
C GLY A 78 -4.26 8.11 11.01
N GLU A 79 -5.45 7.51 11.06
CA GLU A 79 -5.80 6.48 12.04
C GLU A 79 -4.92 5.23 11.91
N LEU A 80 -4.66 4.75 10.68
CA LEU A 80 -3.77 3.61 10.45
C LEU A 80 -2.34 3.89 10.96
N TYR A 81 -1.83 5.09 10.71
CA TYR A 81 -0.50 5.47 11.18
C TYR A 81 -0.46 5.69 12.68
N ALA A 82 -1.52 6.23 13.28
CA ALA A 82 -1.63 6.37 14.73
C ALA A 82 -1.43 5.00 15.40
N VAL A 83 -2.15 3.97 14.95
CA VAL A 83 -1.99 2.58 15.45
C VAL A 83 -0.56 2.06 15.27
N ALA A 84 0.09 2.39 14.15
CA ALA A 84 1.45 1.93 13.87
C ALA A 84 2.51 2.57 14.80
N VAL A 85 2.33 3.85 15.16
CA VAL A 85 3.28 4.66 15.96
C VAL A 85 2.93 4.74 17.45
N GLU A 86 1.92 4.00 17.90
CA GLU A 86 1.52 3.92 19.31
C GLU A 86 2.73 3.63 20.21
N ARG A 87 3.01 4.54 21.15
CA ARG A 87 4.08 4.36 22.15
C ARG A 87 3.80 3.21 23.11
N GLU A 88 2.52 2.93 23.37
CA GLU A 88 2.07 1.86 24.26
C GLU A 88 2.53 0.47 23.80
N VAL A 89 2.62 0.26 22.48
CA VAL A 89 3.17 -0.98 21.91
C VAL A 89 4.68 -0.88 21.65
N ALA A 90 5.32 0.27 21.81
CA ALA A 90 6.74 0.41 21.49
C ALA A 90 7.64 -0.43 22.44
N GLU A 91 7.23 -0.58 23.70
CA GLU A 91 7.97 -1.31 24.74
C GLU A 91 7.60 -2.79 24.85
N LEU A 92 6.63 -3.27 24.06
CA LEU A 92 6.20 -4.67 24.08
C LEU A 92 7.09 -5.57 23.23
N VAL A 93 7.04 -6.87 23.51
CA VAL A 93 7.72 -7.88 22.70
C VAL A 93 7.15 -7.93 21.27
N PRO A 94 7.95 -8.30 20.25
CA PRO A 94 7.53 -8.25 18.85
C PRO A 94 6.22 -8.96 18.53
N GLU A 95 5.92 -10.07 19.20
CA GLU A 95 4.69 -10.84 18.99
C GLU A 95 3.45 -10.08 19.45
N ASP A 96 3.49 -9.49 20.65
CA ASP A 96 2.40 -8.66 21.17
C ASP A 96 2.21 -7.40 20.34
N ARG A 97 3.30 -6.77 19.90
CA ARG A 97 3.26 -5.64 18.97
C ARG A 97 2.52 -6.01 17.69
N ARG A 98 2.85 -7.16 17.11
CA ARG A 98 2.20 -7.67 15.89
C ARG A 98 0.73 -7.93 16.13
N ARG A 99 0.38 -8.62 17.24
CA ARG A 99 -1.00 -8.96 17.58
C ARG A 99 -1.87 -7.72 17.76
N ILE A 100 -1.43 -6.77 18.60
CA ILE A 100 -2.18 -5.53 18.87
C ILE A 100 -2.33 -4.69 17.59
N ARG A 101 -1.25 -4.55 16.80
CA ARG A 101 -1.35 -3.84 15.51
C ARG A 101 -2.31 -4.53 14.55
N GLN A 102 -2.32 -5.87 14.48
CA GLN A 102 -3.31 -6.56 13.66
C GLN A 102 -4.74 -6.31 14.16
N GLU A 103 -5.00 -6.44 15.47
CA GLU A 103 -6.33 -6.24 16.05
C GLU A 103 -6.87 -4.81 15.82
N LYS A 104 -6.00 -3.81 15.97
CA LYS A 104 -6.36 -2.40 15.82
C LYS A 104 -6.38 -1.94 14.36
N SER A 105 -5.29 -2.16 13.61
CA SER A 105 -5.18 -1.70 12.22
C SER A 105 -6.15 -2.42 11.29
N ARG A 106 -6.50 -3.69 11.55
CA ARG A 106 -7.45 -4.42 10.71
C ARG A 106 -8.82 -3.76 10.66
N LYS A 107 -9.33 -3.29 11.81
CA LYS A 107 -10.63 -2.60 11.87
C LYS A 107 -10.66 -1.35 11.01
N VAL A 108 -9.59 -0.54 11.07
CA VAL A 108 -9.45 0.68 10.28
C VAL A 108 -9.26 0.36 8.79
N ALA A 109 -8.46 -0.67 8.47
CA ALA A 109 -8.24 -1.11 7.10
C ALA A 109 -9.53 -1.66 6.45
N ASP A 110 -10.29 -2.48 7.18
CA ASP A 110 -11.57 -3.02 6.72
C ASP A 110 -12.59 -1.89 6.50
N ALA A 111 -12.66 -0.92 7.41
CA ALA A 111 -13.51 0.26 7.27
C ALA A 111 -13.11 1.13 6.06
N LEU A 112 -11.81 1.38 5.87
CA LEU A 112 -11.29 2.10 4.71
C LEU A 112 -11.66 1.37 3.41
N GLN A 113 -11.46 0.05 3.35
CA GLN A 113 -11.76 -0.75 2.16
C GLN A 113 -13.25 -0.72 1.81
N GLN A 114 -14.14 -0.91 2.80
CA GLN A 114 -15.58 -0.82 2.60
C GLN A 114 -16.01 0.58 2.15
N TRP A 115 -15.43 1.62 2.76
CA TRP A 115 -15.73 3.00 2.40
C TRP A 115 -15.27 3.32 0.97
N LEU A 116 -14.05 2.93 0.58
CA LEU A 116 -13.53 3.10 -0.78
C LEU A 116 -14.40 2.39 -1.81
N ALA A 117 -14.80 1.15 -1.55
CA ALA A 117 -15.71 0.40 -2.42
C ALA A 117 -17.07 1.11 -2.60
N GLY A 118 -17.63 1.67 -1.51
CA GLY A 118 -18.85 2.46 -1.56
C GLY A 118 -18.70 3.77 -2.33
N GLN A 119 -17.57 4.48 -2.19
CA GLN A 119 -17.30 5.69 -2.97
C GLN A 119 -17.14 5.37 -4.46
N ARG A 120 -16.46 4.26 -4.79
CA ARG A 120 -16.20 3.88 -6.18
C ARG A 120 -17.47 3.68 -7.01
N GLN A 121 -18.55 3.19 -6.39
CA GLN A 121 -19.86 3.01 -7.04
C GLN A 121 -20.56 4.33 -7.39
N ARG A 122 -20.17 5.42 -6.72
CA ARG A 122 -20.81 6.74 -6.85
C ARG A 122 -19.98 7.71 -7.70
N VAL A 123 -18.73 7.35 -7.99
CA VAL A 123 -17.76 8.19 -8.68
C VAL A 123 -17.69 7.77 -10.15
N PRO A 124 -17.81 8.74 -11.10
CA PRO A 124 -17.69 8.43 -12.52
C PRO A 124 -16.32 7.87 -12.88
N ASP A 125 -16.31 6.91 -13.81
CA ASP A 125 -15.10 6.34 -14.38
C ASP A 125 -14.21 7.41 -15.02
N GLY A 126 -12.89 7.26 -14.90
CA GLY A 126 -11.91 8.18 -15.46
C GLY A 126 -11.71 9.50 -14.70
N SER A 127 -12.54 9.79 -13.70
CA SER A 127 -12.35 10.93 -12.80
C SER A 127 -11.05 10.79 -11.98
N ALA A 128 -10.50 11.92 -11.53
CA ALA A 128 -9.34 11.91 -10.66
C ALA A 128 -9.59 11.11 -9.37
N THR A 129 -10.83 11.17 -8.85
CA THR A 129 -11.26 10.38 -7.68
C THR A 129 -11.29 8.89 -7.97
N ALA A 130 -11.81 8.44 -9.12
CA ALA A 130 -11.78 7.03 -9.49
C ALA A 130 -10.33 6.51 -9.55
N ARG A 131 -9.42 7.26 -10.17
CA ARG A 131 -7.99 6.90 -10.28
C ARG A 131 -7.22 6.86 -8.96
N ALA A 132 -7.74 7.52 -7.92
CA ALA A 132 -7.14 7.44 -6.59
C ALA A 132 -7.62 6.22 -5.80
N ILE A 133 -8.84 5.76 -6.09
CA ILE A 133 -9.44 4.57 -5.47
C ILE A 133 -8.93 3.29 -6.17
N ASP A 134 -8.83 3.33 -7.50
CA ASP A 134 -8.28 2.26 -8.35
C ASP A 134 -6.73 2.19 -8.25
#